data_AF-A0A2W0HGI7-F1
#
_entry.id   AF-A0A2W0HGI7-F1
#
_cell.length_a   1.000
_cell.length_b   1.000
_cell.length_c   1.000
_cell.angle_alpha   90.00
_cell.angle_beta   90.00
_cell.angle_gamma   90.00
#
_symmetry.space_group_name_H-M   'P 1'
#
loop_
_entity.id
_entity.type
_entity.pdbx_description
1 polymer ?
#
loop_
_entity_poly.entity_id
_entity_poly.type
_entity_poly.pdbx_seq_one_letter_code
_entity_poly.pdbx_strand_id
1 'polypeptide(L)'
;MTIIIGLLEILFWVVAFAAVVTGLTLIFMRFMKTGGAFAASLSTVTIAFGLVHVWTQHTTFDKAFSDQLEDLENFRNMTVEQNFYDEDGSYQGRARLTLEDENVMHQVLDDFEGLRLRSGNCHDDREYYVHISTRLNSTSFFAGESCVGMSHVRDSGRDHLQTLDDMGADESLEWEYDD
;
A
#
# COMPACT_ATOMS: atom_id res chain seq x y z
N MET A 1 21.20 -2.12 -16.87
CA MET A 1 21.40 -3.54 -16.48
C MET A 1 20.14 -4.12 -15.85
N THR A 2 19.67 -3.54 -14.72
CA THR A 2 18.39 -3.83 -14.05
C THR A 2 17.21 -4.18 -14.97
N ILE A 3 16.90 -3.36 -15.99
CA ILE A 3 15.79 -3.58 -16.92
C ILE A 3 15.85 -4.95 -17.62
N ILE A 4 17.04 -5.43 -17.98
CA ILE A 4 17.22 -6.73 -18.65
C ILE A 4 17.01 -7.89 -17.67
N ILE A 5 17.40 -7.70 -16.40
CA ILE A 5 17.20 -8.69 -15.33
C ILE A 5 15.71 -8.84 -15.04
N GLY A 6 14.98 -7.73 -14.87
CA GLY A 6 13.53 -7.74 -14.65
C GLY A 6 12.76 -8.35 -15.83
N LEU A 7 13.16 -8.06 -17.08
CA LEU A 7 12.58 -8.71 -18.26
C LEU A 7 12.83 -10.23 -18.29
N LEU A 8 14.01 -10.69 -17.91
CA LEU A 8 14.33 -12.12 -17.81
C LEU A 8 13.54 -12.81 -16.70
N GLU A 9 13.34 -12.16 -15.55
CA GLU A 9 12.54 -12.68 -14.44
C GLU A 9 11.06 -12.80 -14.81
N ILE A 10 10.48 -11.75 -15.42
CA ILE A 10 9.10 -11.79 -15.95
C ILE A 10 8.96 -12.91 -16.99
N LEU A 11 9.93 -13.05 -17.92
CA LEU A 11 9.91 -14.11 -18.92
C LEU A 11 10.00 -15.50 -18.28
N PHE A 12 10.84 -15.67 -17.25
CA PHE A 12 10.95 -16.92 -16.50
C PHE A 12 9.62 -17.30 -15.83
N TRP A 13 8.97 -16.36 -15.12
CA TRP A 13 7.67 -16.62 -14.49
C TRP A 13 6.57 -16.93 -15.50
N VAL A 14 6.52 -16.24 -16.65
CA VAL A 14 5.57 -16.53 -17.73
C VAL A 14 5.80 -17.93 -18.33
N VAL A 15 7.06 -18.31 -18.59
CA VAL A 15 7.40 -19.64 -19.12
C VAL A 15 7.13 -20.75 -18.10
N ALA A 16 7.44 -20.51 -16.82
CA ALA A 16 7.15 -21.45 -15.73
C ALA A 16 5.64 -21.66 -15.55
N PHE A 17 4.85 -20.58 -15.56
CA PHE A 17 3.39 -20.64 -15.50
C PHE A 17 2.81 -21.39 -16.72
N ALA A 18 3.27 -21.08 -17.93
CA ALA A 18 2.85 -21.79 -19.15
C ALA A 18 3.20 -23.29 -19.09
N ALA A 19 4.36 -23.66 -18.53
CA ALA A 19 4.76 -25.05 -18.34
C ALA A 19 3.87 -25.77 -17.30
N VAL A 20 3.54 -25.13 -16.18
CA VAL A 20 2.61 -25.68 -15.17
C VAL A 20 1.21 -25.85 -15.74
N VAL A 21 0.66 -24.85 -16.44
CA VAL A 21 -0.66 -24.93 -17.09
C VAL A 21 -0.69 -26.02 -18.17
N THR A 22 0.40 -26.19 -18.93
CA THR A 22 0.53 -27.26 -19.93
C THR A 22 0.64 -28.64 -19.26
N GLY A 23 1.41 -28.77 -18.18
CA GLY A 23 1.52 -30.00 -17.41
C GLY A 23 0.19 -30.45 -16.81
N LEU A 24 -0.51 -29.54 -16.14
CA LEU A 24 -1.87 -29.75 -15.63
C LEU A 24 -2.84 -30.11 -16.77
N THR A 25 -2.76 -29.42 -17.91
CA THR A 25 -3.56 -29.69 -19.10
C THR A 25 -3.40 -31.12 -19.60
N LEU A 26 -2.15 -31.60 -19.72
CA LEU A 26 -1.85 -32.97 -20.17
C LEU A 26 -2.30 -34.03 -19.15
N ILE A 27 -2.19 -33.74 -17.85
CA ILE A 27 -2.72 -34.60 -16.79
C ILE A 27 -4.25 -34.68 -16.90
N PHE A 28 -4.95 -33.56 -16.98
CA PHE A 28 -6.41 -33.53 -17.09
C PHE A 28 -6.93 -34.18 -18.37
N MET A 29 -6.27 -33.98 -19.52
CA MET A 29 -6.60 -34.70 -20.77
C MET A 29 -6.49 -36.22 -20.63
N ARG A 30 -5.57 -36.74 -19.80
CA ARG A 30 -5.39 -38.19 -19.62
C ARG A 30 -6.52 -38.83 -18.81
N PHE A 31 -7.20 -38.07 -17.95
CA PHE A 31 -8.31 -38.56 -17.12
C PHE A 31 -9.70 -38.21 -17.67
N MET A 32 -9.85 -37.08 -18.37
CA MET A 32 -11.14 -36.57 -18.81
C MET A 32 -11.40 -36.79 -20.30
N LYS A 33 -12.14 -37.87 -20.60
CA LYS A 33 -12.48 -38.30 -21.98
C LYS A 33 -13.45 -37.37 -22.73
N THR A 34 -13.97 -36.32 -22.09
CA THR A 34 -14.94 -35.38 -22.66
C THR A 34 -14.46 -33.94 -22.53
N GLY A 35 -14.33 -33.23 -23.66
CA GLY A 35 -13.78 -31.87 -23.72
C GLY A 35 -14.50 -30.83 -22.86
N GLY A 36 -15.80 -31.01 -22.60
CA GLY A 36 -16.55 -30.14 -21.68
C GLY A 36 -16.05 -30.19 -20.23
N ALA A 37 -15.59 -31.35 -19.76
CA ALA A 37 -15.03 -31.48 -18.41
C ALA A 37 -13.64 -30.82 -18.32
N PHE A 38 -12.83 -30.91 -19.40
CA PHE A 38 -11.57 -30.19 -19.53
C PHE A 38 -11.76 -28.66 -19.53
N ALA A 39 -12.74 -28.15 -20.30
CA ALA A 39 -13.09 -26.73 -20.29
C ALA A 39 -13.51 -26.26 -18.89
N ALA A 40 -14.36 -27.03 -18.20
CA ALA A 40 -14.78 -26.74 -16.84
C ALA A 40 -13.58 -26.67 -15.87
N SER A 41 -12.67 -27.66 -15.88
CA SER A 41 -11.49 -27.64 -15.00
C SER A 41 -10.57 -26.46 -15.27
N LEU A 42 -10.39 -26.09 -16.55
CA LEU A 42 -9.54 -24.98 -16.93
C LEU A 42 -10.13 -23.65 -16.41
N SER A 43 -11.43 -23.43 -16.62
CA SER A 43 -12.13 -22.27 -16.06
C SER A 43 -12.07 -22.23 -14.52
N THR A 44 -12.24 -23.36 -13.83
CA THR A 44 -12.10 -23.43 -12.36
C THR A 44 -10.69 -23.04 -11.91
N VAL A 45 -9.64 -23.52 -12.58
CA VAL A 45 -8.24 -23.15 -12.27
C VAL A 45 -7.99 -21.66 -12.54
N THR A 46 -8.47 -21.11 -13.65
CA THR A 46 -8.33 -19.67 -13.95
C THR A 46 -9.06 -18.80 -12.92
N ILE A 47 -10.29 -19.17 -12.52
CA ILE A 47 -11.05 -18.45 -11.50
C ILE A 47 -10.37 -18.54 -10.14
N ALA A 48 -9.92 -19.73 -9.73
CA ALA A 48 -9.21 -19.92 -8.47
C ALA A 48 -7.90 -19.13 -8.43
N PHE A 49 -7.12 -19.13 -9.51
CA PHE A 49 -5.88 -18.35 -9.60
C PHE A 49 -6.13 -16.84 -9.59
N GLY A 50 -7.20 -16.37 -10.27
CA GLY A 50 -7.61 -14.97 -10.23
C GLY A 50 -8.05 -14.53 -8.83
N LEU A 51 -8.82 -15.36 -8.11
CA LEU A 51 -9.21 -15.10 -6.73
C LEU A 51 -8.00 -15.07 -5.78
N VAL A 52 -7.06 -16.02 -5.92
CA VAL A 52 -5.82 -16.02 -5.14
C VAL A 52 -5.00 -14.76 -5.44
N HIS A 53 -4.83 -14.38 -6.70
CA HIS A 53 -4.10 -13.18 -7.10
C HIS A 53 -4.69 -11.91 -6.49
N VAL A 54 -6.01 -11.73 -6.57
CA VAL A 54 -6.72 -10.60 -5.95
C VAL A 54 -6.53 -10.61 -4.42
N TRP A 55 -6.66 -11.78 -3.78
CA TRP A 55 -6.50 -11.90 -2.33
C TRP A 55 -5.06 -11.63 -1.86
N THR A 56 -4.04 -12.03 -2.63
CA THR A 56 -2.63 -11.69 -2.36
C THR A 56 -2.30 -10.21 -2.57
N GLN A 57 -3.16 -9.44 -3.25
CA GLN A 57 -3.03 -7.99 -3.41
C GLN A 57 -3.83 -7.19 -2.36
N HIS A 58 -4.23 -7.83 -1.24
CA HIS A 58 -4.93 -7.19 -0.13
C HIS A 58 -4.15 -7.42 1.18
N THR A 59 -3.27 -6.48 1.52
CA THR A 59 -2.77 -6.31 2.90
C THR A 59 -3.45 -5.11 3.53
N THR A 60 -3.54 -5.06 4.86
CA THR A 60 -3.98 -3.87 5.59
C THR A 60 -2.78 -3.07 6.09
N PHE A 61 -3.02 -1.84 6.53
CA PHE A 61 -2.03 -0.95 7.15
C PHE A 61 -1.33 -1.62 8.35
N ASP A 62 -2.10 -2.01 9.36
CA ASP A 62 -1.71 -2.82 10.53
C ASP A 62 -0.90 -4.07 10.18
N LYS A 63 -1.15 -4.71 9.03
CA LYS A 63 -0.38 -5.88 8.58
C LYS A 63 0.87 -5.54 7.76
N ALA A 64 0.94 -4.35 7.17
CA ALA A 64 2.15 -3.87 6.50
C ALA A 64 3.14 -3.22 7.49
N PHE A 65 2.63 -2.68 8.59
CA PHE A 65 3.39 -1.99 9.62
C PHE A 65 3.44 -2.72 10.98
N SER A 66 2.87 -3.93 11.11
CA SER A 66 2.85 -4.73 12.36
C SER A 66 4.21 -4.76 13.06
N ASP A 67 5.24 -5.15 12.33
CA ASP A 67 6.61 -5.37 12.82
C ASP A 67 7.33 -4.04 13.16
N GLN A 68 6.67 -2.91 12.90
CA GLN A 68 7.15 -1.53 13.11
C GLN A 68 6.28 -0.79 14.15
N LEU A 69 5.06 -1.30 14.39
CA LEU A 69 4.05 -0.83 15.34
C LEU A 69 3.72 -1.90 16.41
N GLU A 70 4.59 -2.88 16.66
CA GLU A 70 4.51 -3.72 17.87
C GLU A 70 5.00 -2.95 19.13
N ASP A 71 5.81 -1.91 18.94
CA ASP A 71 6.37 -1.03 19.99
C ASP A 71 5.53 0.24 20.26
N LEU A 72 4.22 0.24 19.96
CA LEU A 72 3.31 1.40 20.13
C LEU A 72 3.34 1.98 21.56
N GLU A 73 3.53 1.16 22.60
CA GLU A 73 3.71 1.61 24.00
C GLU A 73 4.99 2.45 24.23
N ASN A 74 5.82 2.66 23.21
CA ASN A 74 7.11 3.34 23.28
C ASN A 74 7.32 4.37 22.16
N PHE A 75 6.28 5.10 21.78
CA PHE A 75 6.42 6.33 20.99
C PHE A 75 7.43 7.31 21.62
N ARG A 76 8.09 8.06 20.75
CA ARG A 76 8.93 9.20 21.13
C ARG A 76 8.41 10.50 20.53
N ASN A 77 8.14 10.50 19.23
CA ASN A 77 7.44 11.55 18.51
C ASN A 77 7.00 11.06 17.13
N MET A 78 6.05 11.78 16.54
CA MET A 78 5.62 11.64 15.15
C MET A 78 5.82 12.98 14.44
N THR A 79 6.37 12.95 13.25
CA THR A 79 6.58 14.14 12.42
C THR A 79 5.70 14.03 11.18
N VAL A 80 4.82 14.99 10.97
CA VAL A 80 3.95 15.09 9.79
C VAL A 80 4.49 16.21 8.90
N GLU A 81 4.82 15.90 7.65
CA GLU A 81 5.20 16.89 6.64
C GLU A 81 4.10 17.01 5.58
N GLN A 82 3.50 18.19 5.45
CA GLN A 82 2.55 18.52 4.37
C GLN A 82 3.31 19.16 3.20
N ASN A 83 3.09 18.68 1.98
CA ASN A 83 3.80 19.16 0.79
C ASN A 83 2.87 20.02 -0.07
N PHE A 84 3.30 21.25 -0.40
CA PHE A 84 2.51 22.16 -1.23
C PHE A 84 3.00 22.13 -2.69
N TYR A 85 2.04 21.96 -3.61
CA TYR A 85 2.27 21.97 -5.05
C TYR A 85 1.29 22.93 -5.73
N ASP A 86 1.75 23.62 -6.77
CA ASP A 86 0.91 24.46 -7.64
C ASP A 86 0.01 23.62 -8.57
N GLU A 87 -0.97 24.26 -9.21
CA GLU A 87 -1.83 23.65 -10.26
C GLU A 87 -1.02 23.09 -11.46
N ASP A 88 0.24 23.49 -11.63
CA ASP A 88 1.15 22.96 -12.66
C ASP A 88 2.05 21.80 -12.19
N GLY A 89 1.94 21.41 -10.91
CA GLY A 89 2.75 20.38 -10.27
C GLY A 89 4.14 20.84 -9.83
N SER A 90 4.46 22.14 -9.88
CA SER A 90 5.69 22.66 -9.28
C SER A 90 5.60 22.70 -7.75
N TYR A 91 6.72 22.41 -7.08
CA TYR A 91 6.81 22.38 -5.61
C TYR A 91 6.90 23.81 -5.07
N GLN A 92 5.92 24.19 -4.25
CA GLN A 92 5.84 25.50 -3.58
C GLN A 92 6.59 25.54 -2.25
N GLY A 93 6.61 24.42 -1.51
CA GLY A 93 7.23 24.34 -0.19
C GLY A 93 6.71 23.15 0.62
N ARG A 94 7.11 23.07 1.90
CA ARG A 94 6.53 22.12 2.86
C ARG A 94 6.36 22.76 4.23
N ALA A 95 5.35 22.29 4.96
CA ALA A 95 5.18 22.53 6.39
C ALA A 95 5.48 21.23 7.15
N ARG A 96 6.10 21.33 8.33
CA ARG A 96 6.35 20.22 9.24
C ARG A 96 5.75 20.49 10.61
N LEU A 97 4.96 19.54 11.12
CA LEU A 97 4.52 19.49 12.51
C LEU A 97 5.22 18.33 13.22
N THR A 98 5.63 18.53 14.47
CA THR A 98 6.13 17.43 15.33
C THR A 98 5.20 17.25 16.52
N LEU A 99 4.56 16.08 16.57
CA LEU A 99 3.63 15.66 17.62
C LEU A 99 4.40 14.90 18.70
N GLU A 100 4.24 15.34 19.95
CA GLU A 100 4.75 14.64 21.15
C GLU A 100 3.62 14.08 22.04
N ASP A 101 2.35 14.43 21.80
CA ASP A 101 1.21 13.87 22.55
C ASP A 101 0.84 12.47 22.04
N GLU A 102 0.94 11.48 22.94
CA GLU A 102 0.67 10.08 22.62
C GLU A 102 -0.76 9.82 22.16
N ASN A 103 -1.75 10.52 22.74
CA ASN A 103 -3.17 10.33 22.39
C ASN A 103 -3.44 10.78 20.95
N VAL A 104 -2.78 11.86 20.54
CA VAL A 104 -2.86 12.42 19.18
C VAL A 104 -2.14 11.52 18.18
N MET A 105 -0.98 10.95 18.55
CA MET A 105 -0.28 9.95 17.73
C MET A 105 -1.08 8.65 17.55
N HIS A 106 -1.81 8.19 18.57
CA HIS A 106 -2.73 7.05 18.45
C HIS A 106 -3.93 7.40 17.55
N GLN A 107 -4.57 8.57 17.72
CA GLN A 107 -5.69 9.01 16.86
C GLN A 107 -5.31 9.06 15.37
N VAL A 108 -4.14 9.61 15.04
CA VAL A 108 -3.63 9.62 13.66
C VAL A 108 -3.52 8.20 13.09
N LEU A 109 -3.19 7.18 13.90
CA LEU A 109 -3.04 5.80 13.44
C LEU A 109 -4.34 4.99 13.42
N ASP A 110 -5.26 5.28 14.33
CA ASP A 110 -6.60 4.68 14.37
C ASP A 110 -7.39 4.98 13.07
N ASP A 111 -7.20 6.17 12.48
CA ASP A 111 -7.76 6.54 11.17
C ASP A 111 -7.28 5.62 10.02
N PHE A 112 -6.06 5.06 10.11
CA PHE A 112 -5.53 4.07 9.16
C PHE A 112 -5.82 2.62 9.56
N GLU A 113 -6.39 2.33 10.74
CA GLU A 113 -6.62 0.95 11.21
C GLU A 113 -7.55 0.19 10.25
N GLY A 114 -7.11 -0.98 9.76
CA GLY A 114 -7.81 -1.81 8.80
C GLY A 114 -7.85 -1.26 7.36
N LEU A 115 -7.22 -0.11 7.08
CA LEU A 115 -7.16 0.47 5.74
C LEU A 115 -6.48 -0.51 4.77
N ARG A 116 -7.11 -0.75 3.62
CA ARG A 116 -6.66 -1.76 2.65
C ARG A 116 -5.67 -1.17 1.65
N LEU A 117 -4.45 -1.70 1.69
CA LEU A 117 -3.34 -1.29 0.85
C LEU A 117 -3.26 -2.13 -0.43
N ARG A 118 -2.77 -1.54 -1.52
CA ARG A 118 -2.73 -2.12 -2.86
C ARG A 118 -1.33 -1.96 -3.52
N SER A 119 -1.00 -2.85 -4.47
CA SER A 119 0.30 -2.91 -5.16
C SER A 119 0.23 -2.49 -6.65
N GLY A 120 1.13 -1.64 -7.19
CA GLY A 120 1.13 -1.24 -8.63
C GLY A 120 1.76 0.14 -8.98
N ASN A 121 0.98 1.02 -9.64
CA ASN A 121 1.10 2.51 -9.76
C ASN A 121 -0.24 3.12 -9.23
N CYS A 122 -0.47 4.22 -8.47
CA CYS A 122 0.19 5.43 -7.90
C CYS A 122 0.76 6.51 -8.85
N HIS A 123 0.29 7.74 -8.61
CA HIS A 123 0.80 9.07 -8.96
C HIS A 123 0.82 9.95 -7.70
N ASP A 124 1.31 11.19 -7.81
CA ASP A 124 1.86 11.96 -6.69
C ASP A 124 0.86 12.82 -5.89
N ASP A 125 -0.31 12.26 -5.57
CA ASP A 125 -1.25 12.84 -4.60
C ASP A 125 -0.72 12.61 -3.16
N ARG A 126 0.43 13.22 -2.85
CA ARG A 126 1.22 13.06 -1.61
C ARG A 126 0.99 14.22 -0.65
N GLU A 127 -0.24 14.37 -0.21
CA GLU A 127 -0.68 15.45 0.67
C GLU A 127 0.16 15.49 1.96
N TYR A 128 0.44 14.33 2.55
CA TYR A 128 1.22 14.22 3.79
C TYR A 128 2.32 13.13 3.73
N TYR A 129 3.38 13.32 4.52
CA TYR A 129 4.40 12.32 4.82
C TYR A 129 4.53 12.19 6.34
N VAL A 130 4.19 11.02 6.87
CA VAL A 130 4.19 10.73 8.30
C VAL A 130 5.45 9.92 8.62
N HIS A 131 6.30 10.46 9.48
CA HIS A 131 7.46 9.77 10.05
C HIS A 131 7.21 9.49 11.53
N ILE A 132 7.53 8.27 11.98
CA ILE A 132 7.29 7.81 13.35
C ILE A 132 8.61 7.37 13.96
N SER A 133 8.96 7.94 15.11
CA SER A 133 10.10 7.53 15.92
C SER A 133 9.63 6.80 17.18
N THR A 134 9.98 5.52 17.31
CA THR A 134 9.88 4.78 18.57
C THR A 134 11.25 4.74 19.25
N ARG A 135 11.34 4.12 20.43
CA ARG A 135 12.62 3.94 21.13
C ARG A 135 13.58 2.97 20.44
N LEU A 136 13.07 2.06 19.60
CA LEU A 136 13.84 0.94 19.03
C LEU A 136 13.87 0.92 17.50
N ASN A 137 12.92 1.59 16.85
CA ASN A 137 12.78 1.60 15.39
C ASN A 137 12.31 2.98 14.89
N SER A 138 12.37 3.21 13.59
CA SER A 138 11.64 4.30 12.95
C SER A 138 11.01 3.83 11.64
N THR A 139 9.82 4.33 11.36
CA THR A 139 9.09 4.05 10.12
C THR A 139 8.58 5.34 9.50
N SER A 140 8.12 5.26 8.26
CA SER A 140 7.49 6.38 7.56
C SER A 140 6.62 5.90 6.42
N PHE A 141 5.51 6.59 6.21
CA PHE A 141 4.61 6.37 5.08
C PHE A 141 4.13 7.71 4.50
N PHE A 142 3.64 7.68 3.26
CA PHE A 142 2.92 8.82 2.68
C PHE A 142 1.43 8.62 2.95
N ALA A 143 0.80 9.67 3.46
CA ALA A 143 -0.65 9.80 3.58
C ALA A 143 -1.18 10.78 2.52
N GLY A 144 -2.46 10.65 2.21
CA GLY A 144 -3.12 11.12 0.98
C GLY A 144 -4.06 10.02 0.49
N GLU A 145 -4.36 9.90 -0.80
CA GLU A 145 -5.16 8.76 -1.34
C GLU A 145 -4.40 7.40 -1.35
N SER A 146 -3.98 6.92 -0.18
CA SER A 146 -3.65 5.52 0.16
C SER A 146 -2.57 4.84 -0.71
N CYS A 147 -1.29 5.18 -0.49
CA CYS A 147 -0.12 4.57 -1.17
C CYS A 147 0.96 4.06 -0.16
N VAL A 148 1.04 2.76 0.15
CA VAL A 148 2.25 2.17 0.79
C VAL A 148 3.23 1.71 -0.29
N GLY A 149 4.01 2.67 -0.75
CA GLY A 149 4.47 2.59 -2.11
C GLY A 149 3.25 2.45 -3.03
N MET A 150 3.41 1.74 -4.13
CA MET A 150 2.95 2.41 -5.34
C MET A 150 1.57 2.00 -5.89
N SER A 151 0.49 1.55 -5.20
CA SER A 151 -0.86 1.74 -5.86
C SER A 151 -2.06 2.18 -5.02
N HIS A 152 -2.83 3.08 -5.63
CA HIS A 152 -4.11 3.57 -5.15
C HIS A 152 -5.18 2.48 -5.16
N VAL A 153 -5.95 2.39 -4.07
CA VAL A 153 -7.42 2.28 -4.13
C VAL A 153 -7.98 3.11 -3.00
N ARG A 154 -8.64 4.22 -3.37
CA ARG A 154 -9.50 5.01 -2.50
C ARG A 154 -10.59 4.13 -1.89
N ASP A 155 -10.56 3.91 -0.57
CA ASP A 155 -11.74 3.44 0.14
C ASP A 155 -12.65 4.64 0.43
N SER A 156 -13.59 4.90 -0.48
CA SER A 156 -14.55 6.00 -0.33
C SER A 156 -15.55 5.81 0.82
N GLY A 157 -15.43 4.75 1.62
CA GLY A 157 -16.20 4.49 2.83
C GLY A 157 -15.52 4.93 4.13
N ARG A 158 -14.23 5.31 4.10
CA ARG A 158 -13.49 5.84 5.25
C ARG A 158 -12.65 7.05 4.86
N ASP A 159 -13.01 8.17 5.46
CA ASP A 159 -12.08 9.28 5.62
C ASP A 159 -11.01 8.83 6.62
N HIS A 160 -9.77 8.74 6.13
CA HIS A 160 -8.59 8.28 6.86
C HIS A 160 -7.50 9.36 6.86
N LEU A 161 -7.87 10.57 6.44
CA LEU A 161 -7.06 11.78 6.51
C LEU A 161 -7.66 12.79 7.48
N GLN A 162 -8.92 12.60 7.91
CA GLN A 162 -9.65 13.52 8.78
C GLN A 162 -8.80 14.13 9.92
N THR A 163 -8.09 13.31 10.71
CA THR A 163 -7.23 13.83 11.80
C THR A 163 -6.04 14.67 11.29
N LEU A 164 -5.48 14.37 10.11
CA LEU A 164 -4.40 15.14 9.47
C LEU A 164 -4.92 16.43 8.79
N ASP A 165 -6.12 16.38 8.21
CA ASP A 165 -6.79 17.53 7.61
C ASP A 165 -7.28 18.52 8.67
N ASP A 166 -7.85 18.03 9.77
CA ASP A 166 -8.20 18.83 10.95
C ASP A 166 -6.93 19.51 11.53
N MET A 167 -5.77 18.84 11.55
CA MET A 167 -4.46 19.45 11.91
C MET A 167 -3.95 20.47 10.89
N GLY A 168 -4.15 20.23 9.60
CA GLY A 168 -3.78 21.17 8.53
C GLY A 168 -4.64 22.45 8.54
N ALA A 169 -5.84 22.37 9.12
CA ALA A 169 -6.77 23.49 9.27
C ALA A 169 -6.67 24.25 10.61
N ASP A 170 -6.00 23.68 11.62
CA ASP A 170 -5.89 24.28 12.96
C ASP A 170 -4.77 25.34 13.03
N GLU A 171 -5.16 26.62 12.91
CA GLU A 171 -4.29 27.80 13.08
C GLU A 171 -3.58 27.88 14.45
N SER A 172 -3.92 27.03 15.43
CA SER A 172 -3.25 26.98 16.74
C SER A 172 -2.04 26.04 16.82
N LEU A 173 -1.79 25.23 15.78
CA LEU A 173 -0.62 24.34 15.70
C LEU A 173 0.60 25.07 15.12
N GLU A 174 1.75 24.99 15.80
CA GLU A 174 3.00 25.62 15.37
C GLU A 174 3.69 24.76 14.27
N TRP A 175 3.31 25.00 13.01
CA TRP A 175 3.94 24.39 11.84
C TRP A 175 5.29 25.07 11.49
N GLU A 176 6.35 24.28 11.31
CA GLU A 176 7.65 24.71 10.77
C GLU A 176 7.60 24.73 9.23
N TYR A 177 7.68 25.91 8.61
CA TYR A 177 7.75 26.05 7.15
C TYR A 177 9.22 26.14 6.68
N ASP A 178 9.59 25.37 5.64
CA ASP A 178 10.89 25.52 4.95
C ASP A 178 10.76 26.52 3.78
N ASP A 179 11.61 27.55 3.77
CA ASP A 179 11.80 28.56 2.69
C ASP A 179 12.58 28.01 1.46
#